data_AF-A0A0F7UDA9-F1
#
_entry.id   AF-A0A0F7UDA9-F1
#
_cell.length_a   1.000
_cell.length_b   1.000
_cell.length_c   1.000
_cell.angle_alpha   90.00
_cell.angle_beta   90.00
_cell.angle_gamma   90.00
#
_symmetry.space_group_name_H-M   'P 1'
#
loop_
_entity.id
_entity.type
_entity.pdbx_description
1 polymer ?
#
loop_
_entity_poly.entity_id
_entity_poly.type
_entity_poly.pdbx_seq_one_letter_code
_entity_poly.pdbx_strand_id
1 'polypeptide(L)'
;MASSLPHPPSANVALSFTSAPADPMSRAEAKGANIRLELQSIERELKDWWMSRKILRDRNIGLFNLLQHHNFVGLSINNAKMSDSQRVMWTELVQGKPDLEDSLSVDAREMKVDMYEKMFKQAADLENPCRIPGTAYLRCLRDTLGDTQSARRSSCLNAFSSFDACRKGLLQQQSASVENSLIRQNLADLRAKALFERRAVLLDLVEGK
;
A
#
# COMPACT_ATOMS: atom_id res chain seq x y z
N MET A 1 -0.74 -16.86 -20.15
CA MET A 1 -1.15 -15.65 -20.89
C MET A 1 -2.15 -16.10 -21.93
N ALA A 2 -3.36 -15.53 -21.98
CA ALA A 2 -4.27 -15.82 -23.08
C ALA A 2 -3.69 -15.14 -24.34
N SER A 3 -3.48 -15.92 -25.40
CA SER A 3 -3.09 -15.40 -26.70
C SER A 3 -4.25 -14.60 -27.31
N SER A 4 -3.96 -13.49 -27.97
CA SER A 4 -4.95 -12.74 -28.73
C SER A 4 -5.55 -13.62 -29.83
N LEU A 5 -6.85 -13.46 -30.09
CA LEU A 5 -7.48 -14.06 -31.27
C LEU A 5 -6.93 -13.39 -32.55
N PRO A 6 -6.89 -14.12 -33.69
CA PRO A 6 -6.58 -13.51 -34.97
C PRO A 6 -7.61 -12.43 -35.32
N HIS A 7 -7.23 -11.49 -36.17
CA HIS A 7 -8.16 -10.46 -36.63
C HIS A 7 -9.36 -11.09 -37.35
N PRO A 8 -10.58 -10.53 -37.19
CA PRO A 8 -11.75 -11.02 -37.92
C PRO A 8 -11.57 -10.82 -39.43
N PRO A 9 -12.13 -11.72 -40.26
CA PRO A 9 -12.03 -11.60 -41.71
C PRO A 9 -12.76 -10.35 -42.23
N SER A 10 -12.24 -9.76 -43.29
CA SER A 10 -12.86 -8.64 -44.02
C SER A 10 -13.37 -9.09 -45.39
N ALA A 11 -14.39 -8.40 -45.92
CA ALA A 11 -14.90 -8.68 -47.25
C ALA A 11 -13.80 -8.43 -48.32
N ASN A 12 -13.65 -9.37 -49.27
CA ASN A 12 -12.70 -9.24 -50.38
C ASN A 12 -13.17 -8.23 -51.45
N VAL A 13 -14.47 -7.93 -51.47
CA VAL A 13 -15.11 -6.97 -52.38
C VAL A 13 -15.70 -5.84 -51.56
N ALA A 14 -15.60 -4.61 -52.05
CA ALA A 14 -16.12 -3.43 -51.36
C ALA A 14 -17.66 -3.50 -51.24
N LEU A 15 -18.14 -3.57 -49.99
CA LEU A 15 -19.55 -3.41 -49.65
C LEU A 15 -19.78 -1.94 -49.27
N SER A 16 -20.54 -1.21 -50.08
CA SER A 16 -20.92 0.18 -49.81
C SER A 16 -22.24 0.21 -49.00
N PHE A 17 -23.31 0.79 -49.53
CA PHE A 17 -24.62 0.84 -48.88
C PHE A 17 -25.54 -0.33 -49.30
N THR A 18 -25.04 -1.27 -50.10
CA THR A 18 -25.82 -2.40 -50.63
C THR A 18 -26.34 -3.36 -49.56
N SER A 19 -25.76 -3.32 -48.36
CA SER A 19 -26.21 -4.09 -47.17
C SER A 19 -27.01 -3.25 -46.17
N ALA A 20 -27.30 -1.99 -46.47
CA ALA A 20 -28.05 -1.13 -45.56
C ALA A 20 -29.51 -1.62 -45.42
N PRO A 21 -30.08 -1.59 -44.20
CA PRO A 21 -31.47 -1.98 -43.99
C PRO A 21 -32.39 -1.01 -44.75
N ALA A 22 -33.35 -1.57 -45.51
CA ALA A 22 -34.37 -0.81 -46.22
C ALA A 22 -35.56 -0.45 -45.32
N ASP A 23 -35.79 -1.24 -44.27
CA ASP A 23 -36.90 -1.07 -43.34
C ASP A 23 -36.47 -0.38 -42.04
N PRO A 24 -37.37 0.41 -41.41
CA PRO A 24 -37.09 1.02 -40.12
C PRO A 24 -36.98 -0.05 -39.02
N MET A 25 -36.14 0.23 -38.02
CA MET A 25 -35.94 -0.68 -36.89
C MET A 25 -37.26 -0.97 -36.14
N SER A 26 -37.52 -2.25 -35.92
CA SER A 26 -38.58 -2.73 -35.05
C SER A 26 -38.28 -2.41 -33.58
N ARG A 27 -39.32 -2.41 -32.74
CA ARG A 27 -39.16 -2.30 -31.28
C ARG A 27 -38.27 -3.40 -30.69
N ALA A 28 -38.27 -4.58 -31.30
CA ALA A 28 -37.48 -5.73 -30.85
C ALA A 28 -35.98 -5.51 -31.11
N GLU A 29 -35.63 -4.92 -32.25
CA GLU A 29 -34.25 -4.55 -32.61
C GLU A 29 -33.76 -3.36 -31.78
N ALA A 30 -34.61 -2.35 -31.55
CA ALA A 30 -34.27 -1.23 -30.67
C ALA A 30 -33.98 -1.69 -29.23
N LYS A 31 -34.77 -2.63 -28.69
CA LYS A 31 -34.50 -3.25 -27.38
C LYS A 31 -33.18 -4.02 -27.38
N GLY A 32 -32.89 -4.78 -28.45
CA GLY A 32 -31.63 -5.51 -28.59
C GLY A 32 -30.41 -4.58 -28.63
N ALA A 33 -30.51 -3.46 -29.35
CA ALA A 33 -29.47 -2.43 -29.39
C ALA A 33 -29.22 -1.83 -28.00
N ASN A 34 -30.28 -1.52 -27.24
CA ASN A 34 -30.14 -0.99 -25.88
C ASN A 34 -29.46 -1.99 -24.94
N ILE A 35 -29.78 -3.29 -25.02
CA ILE A 35 -29.12 -4.31 -24.20
C ILE A 35 -27.63 -4.42 -24.57
N ARG A 36 -27.27 -4.32 -25.85
CA ARG A 36 -25.86 -4.33 -26.28
C ARG A 36 -25.07 -3.12 -25.74
N LEU A 37 -25.68 -1.94 -25.71
CA LEU A 37 -25.04 -0.76 -25.11
C LEU A 37 -24.82 -0.93 -23.60
N GLU A 38 -25.79 -1.51 -22.89
CA GLU A 38 -25.66 -1.82 -21.47
C GLU A 38 -24.55 -2.85 -21.21
N LEU A 39 -24.49 -3.92 -22.01
CA LEU A 39 -23.43 -4.93 -21.94
C LEU A 39 -22.05 -4.31 -22.14
N GLN A 40 -21.88 -3.43 -23.15
CA GLN A 40 -20.62 -2.73 -23.38
C GLN A 40 -20.22 -1.82 -22.21
N SER A 41 -21.18 -1.15 -21.59
CA SER A 41 -20.91 -0.33 -20.40
C SER A 41 -20.42 -1.19 -19.23
N ILE A 42 -21.09 -2.31 -18.98
CA ILE A 42 -20.70 -3.27 -17.93
C ILE A 42 -19.30 -3.85 -18.20
N GLU A 43 -19.01 -4.23 -19.44
CA GLU A 43 -17.71 -4.78 -19.83
C GLU A 43 -16.57 -3.77 -19.65
N ARG A 44 -16.82 -2.48 -19.94
CA ARG A 44 -15.86 -1.41 -19.68
C ARG A 44 -15.57 -1.29 -18.18
N GLU A 45 -16.60 -1.26 -17.34
CA GLU A 45 -16.42 -1.16 -15.89
C GLU A 45 -15.69 -2.37 -15.29
N LEU A 46 -16.02 -3.58 -15.76
CA LEU A 46 -15.33 -4.81 -15.36
C LEU A 46 -13.86 -4.78 -15.77
N LYS A 47 -13.56 -4.31 -16.98
CA LYS A 47 -12.18 -4.15 -17.47
C LYS A 47 -11.40 -3.16 -16.61
N ASP A 48 -11.99 -2.00 -16.30
CA ASP A 48 -11.32 -0.96 -15.50
C ASP A 48 -10.98 -1.46 -14.09
N TRP A 49 -11.92 -2.15 -13.43
CA TRP A 49 -11.70 -2.80 -12.14
C TRP A 49 -10.58 -3.84 -12.22
N TRP A 50 -10.65 -4.76 -13.19
CA TRP A 50 -9.70 -5.87 -13.30
C TRP A 50 -8.28 -5.37 -13.60
N MET A 51 -8.15 -4.44 -14.55
CA MET A 51 -6.86 -3.85 -14.92
C MET A 51 -6.23 -3.11 -13.74
N SER A 52 -7.02 -2.30 -13.03
CA SER A 52 -6.55 -1.57 -11.84
C SER A 52 -6.06 -2.55 -10.76
N ARG A 53 -6.85 -3.60 -10.48
CA ARG A 53 -6.48 -4.61 -9.49
C ARG A 53 -5.21 -5.37 -9.89
N LYS A 54 -5.08 -5.74 -11.16
CA LYS A 54 -3.92 -6.46 -11.68
C LYS A 54 -2.64 -5.63 -11.58
N ILE A 55 -2.67 -4.38 -12.06
CA ILE A 55 -1.52 -3.47 -12.02
C ILE A 55 -1.07 -3.20 -10.58
N LEU A 56 -2.01 -2.88 -9.68
CA LEU A 56 -1.68 -2.60 -8.28
C LEU A 56 -1.10 -3.82 -7.57
N ARG A 57 -1.64 -5.02 -7.82
CA ARG A 57 -1.11 -6.27 -7.26
C ARG A 57 0.33 -6.51 -7.71
N ASP A 58 0.58 -6.43 -9.02
CA ASP A 58 1.91 -6.73 -9.58
C ASP A 58 2.95 -5.71 -9.11
N ARG A 59 2.59 -4.43 -9.09
CA ARG A 59 3.44 -3.36 -8.56
C ARG A 59 3.79 -3.62 -7.09
N ASN A 60 2.81 -3.92 -6.24
CA ASN A 60 3.03 -4.06 -4.81
C ASN A 60 3.83 -5.33 -4.46
N ILE A 61 3.64 -6.42 -5.21
CA ILE A 61 4.51 -7.61 -5.11
C ILE A 61 5.94 -7.26 -5.54
N GLY A 62 6.10 -6.52 -6.63
CA GLY A 62 7.40 -6.05 -7.09
C GLY A 62 8.12 -5.20 -6.04
N LEU A 63 7.41 -4.25 -5.42
CA LEU A 63 7.95 -3.43 -4.31
C LEU A 63 8.30 -4.28 -3.09
N PHE A 64 7.46 -5.24 -2.70
CA PHE A 64 7.76 -6.16 -1.60
C PHE A 64 9.05 -6.95 -1.86
N ASN A 65 9.19 -7.51 -3.06
CA ASN A 65 10.38 -8.26 -3.45
C ASN A 65 11.64 -7.37 -3.46
N LEU A 66 11.51 -6.13 -3.94
CA LEU A 66 12.61 -5.15 -3.93
C LEU A 66 13.05 -4.83 -2.49
N LEU A 67 12.10 -4.54 -1.59
CA LEU A 67 12.38 -4.26 -0.18
C LEU A 67 13.02 -5.46 0.53
N GLN A 68 12.54 -6.67 0.25
CA GLN A 68 13.11 -7.91 0.78
C GLN A 68 14.52 -8.17 0.24
N HIS A 69 14.76 -7.90 -1.05
CA HIS A 69 16.06 -8.02 -1.69
C HIS A 69 17.09 -7.09 -1.04
N HIS A 70 16.70 -5.86 -0.73
CA HIS A 70 17.54 -4.87 -0.06
C HIS A 70 17.48 -4.92 1.48
N ASN A 71 16.91 -5.98 2.05
CA ASN A 71 16.88 -6.22 3.50
C ASN A 71 16.24 -5.08 4.32
N PHE A 72 15.23 -4.41 3.77
CA PHE A 72 14.53 -3.32 4.47
C PHE A 72 13.76 -3.83 5.69
N VAL A 73 13.57 -2.95 6.67
CA VAL A 73 12.70 -3.17 7.84
C VAL A 73 11.89 -1.90 8.09
N GLY A 74 10.60 -2.07 8.36
CA GLY A 74 9.68 -0.97 8.67
C GLY A 74 9.14 -1.07 10.10
N LEU A 75 8.05 -0.36 10.37
CA LEU A 75 7.42 -0.30 11.70
C LEU A 75 6.89 -1.66 12.20
N SER A 76 6.54 -2.57 11.29
CA SER A 76 6.02 -3.91 11.61
C SER A 76 7.12 -4.96 11.89
N ILE A 77 8.41 -4.60 11.74
CA ILE A 77 9.57 -5.43 12.08
C ILE A 77 9.50 -6.86 11.48
N ASN A 78 8.98 -6.98 10.26
CA ASN A 78 8.83 -8.27 9.56
C ASN A 78 10.02 -8.59 8.65
N ASN A 79 11.21 -8.74 9.24
CA ASN A 79 12.41 -9.13 8.51
C ASN A 79 13.22 -10.16 9.31
N ALA A 80 13.32 -11.39 8.82
CA ALA A 80 14.04 -12.48 9.50
C ALA A 80 15.57 -12.42 9.35
N LYS A 81 16.09 -11.68 8.36
CA LYS A 81 17.53 -11.57 8.08
C LYS A 81 18.23 -10.48 8.91
N MET A 82 17.46 -9.73 9.71
CA MET A 82 17.98 -8.70 10.60
C MET A 82 18.66 -9.34 11.81
N SER A 83 19.87 -8.89 12.14
CA SER A 83 20.58 -9.34 13.34
C SER A 83 19.85 -8.94 14.62
N ASP A 84 20.02 -9.70 15.70
CA ASP A 84 19.29 -9.47 16.95
C ASP A 84 19.58 -8.11 17.57
N SER A 85 20.83 -7.65 17.52
CA SER A 85 21.22 -6.33 18.04
C SER A 85 20.54 -5.20 17.28
N GLN A 86 20.48 -5.28 15.95
CA GLN A 86 19.75 -4.31 15.13
C GLN A 86 18.25 -4.39 15.42
N ARG A 87 17.69 -5.61 15.55
CA ARG A 87 16.26 -5.82 15.83
C ARG A 87 15.86 -5.17 17.15
N VAL A 88 16.65 -5.35 18.21
CA VAL A 88 16.42 -4.71 19.51
C VAL A 88 16.43 -3.19 19.36
N MET A 89 17.50 -2.64 18.76
CA MET A 89 17.66 -1.20 18.57
C MET A 89 16.50 -0.59 17.77
N TRP A 90 16.08 -1.25 16.70
CA TRP A 90 14.93 -0.82 15.89
C TRP A 90 13.61 -0.95 16.64
N THR A 91 13.43 -2.03 17.41
CA THR A 91 12.25 -2.21 18.26
C THR A 91 12.14 -1.13 19.32
N GLU A 92 13.25 -0.71 19.93
CA GLU A 92 13.26 0.41 20.88
C GLU A 92 12.92 1.74 20.21
N LEU A 93 13.45 1.98 19.00
CA LEU A 93 13.10 3.17 18.21
C LEU A 93 11.61 3.20 17.80
N VAL A 94 11.00 2.04 17.53
CA VAL A 94 9.63 1.94 16.98
C VAL A 94 8.54 1.70 18.05
N GLN A 95 8.83 0.95 19.10
CA GLN A 95 7.82 0.51 20.09
C GLN A 95 8.28 0.74 21.53
N GLY A 96 9.58 0.67 21.79
CA GLY A 96 10.16 0.81 23.13
C GLY A 96 10.61 2.24 23.45
N LYS A 97 11.58 2.36 24.35
CA LYS A 97 12.23 3.62 24.68
C LYS A 97 13.73 3.43 24.52
N PRO A 98 14.39 4.09 23.54
CA PRO A 98 15.84 4.06 23.45
C PRO A 98 16.43 4.63 24.74
N ASP A 99 17.29 3.90 25.43
CA ASP A 99 17.94 4.34 26.66
C ASP A 99 19.32 3.69 26.79
N LEU A 100 20.12 4.13 27.76
CA LEU A 100 21.49 3.68 27.97
C LEU A 100 21.60 3.02 29.34
N GLU A 101 22.11 1.80 29.39
CA GLU A 101 22.23 1.01 30.61
C GLU A 101 23.32 1.55 31.54
N ASP A 102 23.02 1.57 32.84
CA ASP A 102 23.97 2.06 33.85
C ASP A 102 25.22 1.15 33.96
N SER A 103 25.11 -0.11 33.52
CA SER A 103 26.20 -1.09 33.47
C SER A 103 27.24 -0.81 32.37
N LEU A 104 26.92 0.04 31.39
CA LEU A 104 27.84 0.38 30.31
C LEU A 104 28.82 1.48 30.76
N SER A 105 30.06 1.39 30.28
CA SER A 105 31.01 2.51 30.37
C SER A 105 30.51 3.72 29.59
N VAL A 106 31.00 4.92 29.91
CA VAL A 106 30.61 6.16 29.21
C VAL A 106 30.88 6.05 27.71
N ASP A 107 32.02 5.51 27.31
CA ASP A 107 32.37 5.30 25.89
C ASP A 107 31.40 4.34 25.18
N ALA A 108 30.99 3.26 25.86
CA ALA A 108 30.02 2.32 25.31
C ALA A 108 28.63 2.94 25.19
N ARG A 109 28.25 3.82 26.12
CA ARG A 109 27.01 4.61 26.06
C ARG A 109 27.05 5.60 24.88
N GLU A 110 28.16 6.29 24.69
CA GLU A 110 28.35 7.21 23.56
C GLU A 110 28.21 6.47 22.23
N MET A 111 28.88 5.32 22.08
CA MET A 111 28.77 4.48 20.90
C MET A 111 27.33 4.00 20.66
N LYS A 112 26.60 3.61 21.71
CA LYS A 112 25.20 3.19 21.61
C LYS A 112 24.30 4.34 21.13
N VAL A 113 24.51 5.57 21.61
CA VAL A 113 23.79 6.76 21.11
C VAL A 113 24.09 7.01 19.64
N ASP A 114 25.37 6.92 19.23
CA ASP A 114 25.76 7.12 17.83
C ASP A 114 25.13 6.09 16.90
N MET A 115 25.00 4.83 17.36
CA MET A 115 24.29 3.79 16.63
C MET A 115 22.80 4.12 16.46
N TYR A 116 22.11 4.53 17.54
CA TYR A 116 20.71 4.97 17.44
C TYR A 116 20.56 6.15 16.48
N GLU A 117 21.42 7.17 16.60
CA GLU A 117 21.35 8.36 15.75
C GLU A 117 21.58 7.99 14.29
N LYS A 118 22.60 7.19 13.98
CA LYS A 118 22.88 6.76 12.61
C LYS A 118 21.71 5.98 12.02
N MET A 119 21.19 5.00 12.77
CA MET A 119 20.04 4.19 12.35
C MET A 119 18.80 5.06 12.13
N PHE A 120 18.50 5.95 13.07
CA PHE A 120 17.32 6.80 13.01
C PHE A 120 17.41 7.85 11.90
N LYS A 121 18.56 8.52 11.72
CA LYS A 121 18.77 9.52 10.66
C LYS A 121 18.72 8.90 9.26
N GLN A 122 19.15 7.63 9.11
CA GLN A 122 19.01 6.90 7.86
C GLN A 122 17.56 6.48 7.59
N ALA A 123 16.79 6.19 8.64
CA ALA A 123 15.40 5.77 8.51
C ALA A 123 14.40 6.93 8.33
N ALA A 124 14.66 8.07 8.95
CA ALA A 124 13.80 9.25 8.91
C ALA A 124 14.54 10.42 8.24
N ASP A 125 14.06 10.79 7.06
CA ASP A 125 14.49 11.98 6.34
C ASP A 125 13.95 13.26 6.99
N LEU A 126 14.19 14.41 6.35
CA LEU A 126 13.75 15.71 6.85
C LEU A 126 12.24 15.94 6.70
N GLU A 127 11.57 15.17 5.84
CA GLU A 127 10.12 15.24 5.62
C GLU A 127 9.35 14.42 6.66
N ASN A 128 10.01 13.43 7.28
CA ASN A 128 9.39 12.61 8.32
C ASN A 128 9.10 13.45 9.58
N PRO A 129 7.83 13.51 10.04
CA PRO A 129 7.43 14.35 11.18
C PRO A 129 8.09 13.92 12.50
N CYS A 130 8.53 12.67 12.62
CA CYS A 130 9.17 12.17 13.83
C CYS A 130 10.66 12.48 13.87
N ARG A 131 11.25 12.98 12.77
CA ARG A 131 12.70 13.24 12.67
C ARG A 131 13.17 14.24 13.71
N ILE A 132 12.50 15.38 13.83
CA ILE A 132 12.86 16.44 14.79
C ILE A 132 12.74 15.93 16.24
N PRO A 133 11.58 15.42 16.70
CA PRO A 133 11.45 14.97 18.10
C PRO A 133 12.36 13.79 18.43
N GLY A 134 12.56 12.83 17.52
CA GLY A 134 13.49 11.71 17.74
C GLY A 134 14.94 12.18 17.88
N THR A 135 15.37 13.13 17.05
CA THR A 135 16.73 13.69 17.15
C THR A 135 16.92 14.51 18.43
N ALA A 136 15.89 15.26 18.85
CA ALA A 136 15.94 15.99 20.11
C ALA A 136 16.06 15.05 21.31
N TYR A 137 15.35 13.91 21.29
CA TYR A 137 15.47 12.90 22.32
C TYR A 137 16.86 12.24 22.36
N LEU A 138 17.40 11.84 21.20
CA LEU A 138 18.73 11.23 21.13
C LEU A 138 19.84 12.22 21.53
N ARG A 139 19.69 13.51 21.20
CA ARG A 139 20.59 14.56 21.70
C ARG A 139 20.54 14.66 23.22
N CYS A 140 19.35 14.61 23.82
CA CYS A 140 19.22 14.60 25.28
C CYS A 140 19.94 13.40 25.91
N LEU A 141 19.87 12.21 25.30
CA LEU A 141 20.64 11.04 25.76
C LEU A 141 22.15 11.29 25.70
N ARG A 142 22.63 11.99 24.66
CA ARG A 142 24.04 12.36 24.50
C ARG A 142 24.49 13.38 25.56
N ASP A 143 23.64 14.34 25.90
CA ASP A 143 23.94 15.36 26.90
C ASP A 143 23.95 14.80 28.35
N THR A 144 23.38 13.59 28.55
CA THR A 144 23.18 12.95 29.86
C THR A 144 23.89 11.59 29.97
N LEU A 145 25.00 11.40 29.25
CA LEU A 145 25.78 10.15 29.25
C LEU A 145 26.33 9.77 30.63
N GLY A 146 26.74 10.76 31.42
CA GLY A 146 27.29 10.59 32.77
C GLY A 146 26.23 10.32 33.84
N ASP A 147 24.95 10.52 33.52
CA ASP A 147 23.86 10.37 34.47
C ASP A 147 23.40 8.91 34.57
N THR A 148 22.72 8.59 35.68
CA THR A 148 21.97 7.33 35.81
C THR A 148 20.68 7.37 35.00
N GLN A 149 20.12 6.21 34.66
CA GLN A 149 18.84 6.12 33.95
C GLN A 149 17.71 6.90 34.64
N SER A 150 17.68 6.93 35.98
CA SER A 150 16.66 7.64 36.73
C SER A 150 16.75 9.15 36.53
N ALA A 151 17.94 9.73 36.62
CA ALA A 151 18.17 11.15 36.41
C ALA A 151 17.95 11.55 34.93
N ARG A 152 18.42 10.70 34.00
CA ARG A 152 18.20 10.89 32.57
C ARG A 152 16.72 10.88 32.19
N ARG A 153 15.93 10.02 32.84
CA ARG A 153 14.48 9.95 32.61
C ARG A 153 13.81 11.29 32.92
N SER A 154 14.11 11.94 34.05
CA SER A 154 13.53 13.25 34.36
C SER A 154 13.90 14.32 33.33
N SER A 155 15.14 14.32 32.84
CA SER A 155 15.62 15.32 31.87
C SER A 155 15.05 15.11 30.47
N CYS A 156 14.98 13.86 30.00
CA CYS A 156 14.63 13.55 28.61
C CYS A 156 13.15 13.19 28.40
N LEU A 157 12.32 13.13 29.45
CA LEU A 157 10.91 12.72 29.36
C LEU A 157 10.09 13.58 28.39
N ASN A 158 10.30 14.90 28.42
CA ASN A 158 9.54 15.82 27.58
C ASN A 158 9.84 15.59 26.08
N ALA A 159 11.11 15.43 25.73
CA ALA A 159 11.52 15.12 24.36
C ALA A 159 11.01 13.74 23.92
N PHE A 160 11.10 12.74 24.81
CA PHE A 160 10.58 11.40 24.54
C PHE A 160 9.07 11.40 24.30
N SER A 161 8.31 12.16 25.08
CA SER A 161 6.85 12.21 24.98
C SER A 161 6.40 12.69 23.60
N SER A 162 7.05 13.72 23.05
CA SER A 162 6.80 14.19 21.69
C SER A 162 7.19 13.16 20.62
N PHE A 163 8.31 12.46 20.82
CA PHE A 163 8.76 11.41 19.91
C PHE A 163 7.79 10.21 19.91
N ASP A 164 7.37 9.75 21.09
CA ASP A 164 6.45 8.64 21.26
C ASP A 164 5.05 8.97 20.72
N ALA A 165 4.57 10.20 20.91
CA ALA A 165 3.30 10.66 20.33
C ALA A 165 3.32 10.56 18.80
N CYS A 166 4.39 11.07 18.16
CA CYS A 166 4.54 10.97 16.71
C CYS A 166 4.57 9.52 16.23
N ARG A 167 5.31 8.67 16.92
CA ARG A 167 5.48 7.26 16.61
C ARG A 167 4.18 6.46 16.72
N LYS A 168 3.41 6.68 17.79
CA LYS A 168 2.06 6.13 17.95
C LYS A 168 1.13 6.61 16.84
N GLY A 169 1.24 7.88 16.44
CA GLY A 169 0.52 8.44 15.29
C GLY A 169 0.81 7.68 13.99
N LEU A 170 2.08 7.40 13.68
CA LEU A 170 2.44 6.62 12.49
C LEU A 170 1.90 5.18 12.52
N LEU A 171 1.95 4.53 13.68
CA LEU A 171 1.38 3.18 13.84
C LEU A 171 -0.14 3.18 13.64
N GLN A 172 -0.85 4.18 14.18
CA GLN A 172 -2.29 4.35 13.96
C GLN A 172 -2.61 4.61 12.49
N GLN A 173 -1.85 5.48 11.82
CA GLN A 173 -2.00 5.75 10.38
C GLN A 173 -1.79 4.49 9.55
N GLN A 174 -0.79 3.67 9.88
CA GLN A 174 -0.55 2.40 9.21
C GLN A 174 -1.74 1.45 9.38
N SER A 175 -2.26 1.28 10.60
CA SER A 175 -3.43 0.44 10.86
C SER A 175 -4.67 0.90 10.08
N ALA A 176 -4.99 2.20 10.17
CA ALA A 176 -6.14 2.77 9.48
C ALA A 176 -6.02 2.67 7.95
N SER A 177 -4.81 2.80 7.40
CA SER A 177 -4.58 2.65 5.96
C SER A 177 -4.84 1.22 5.48
N VAL A 178 -4.42 0.22 6.26
CA VAL A 178 -4.68 -1.20 5.96
C VAL A 178 -6.17 -1.48 6.00
N GLU A 179 -6.86 -1.09 7.07
CA GLU A 179 -8.29 -1.32 7.24
C GLU A 179 -9.11 -0.69 6.09
N ASN A 180 -8.89 0.61 5.83
CA ASN A 180 -9.60 1.33 4.77
C ASN A 180 -9.34 0.72 3.38
N SER A 181 -8.12 0.23 3.13
CA SER A 181 -7.78 -0.39 1.85
C SER A 181 -8.46 -1.74 1.66
N LEU A 182 -8.59 -2.54 2.73
CA LEU A 182 -9.34 -3.80 2.71
C LEU A 182 -10.83 -3.56 2.44
N ILE A 183 -11.45 -2.59 3.12
CA ILE A 183 -12.85 -2.24 2.94
C ILE A 183 -13.11 -1.80 1.49
N ARG A 184 -12.33 -0.85 0.98
CA ARG A 184 -12.48 -0.36 -0.40
C ARG A 184 -12.30 -1.46 -1.43
N GLN A 185 -11.31 -2.34 -1.24
CA GLN A 185 -11.06 -3.47 -2.13
C GLN A 185 -12.25 -4.43 -2.14
N ASN A 186 -12.76 -4.81 -0.97
CA ASN A 186 -13.91 -5.72 -0.87
C ASN A 186 -15.17 -5.14 -1.53
N LEU A 187 -15.48 -3.87 -1.31
CA LEU A 187 -16.63 -3.21 -1.94
C LEU A 187 -16.50 -3.18 -3.48
N ALA A 188 -15.30 -2.90 -3.99
CA ALA A 188 -15.04 -2.91 -5.43
C ALA A 188 -15.23 -4.32 -6.04
N ASP A 189 -14.75 -5.36 -5.33
CA ASP A 189 -14.86 -6.75 -5.78
C ASP A 189 -16.31 -7.25 -5.77
N LEU A 190 -17.09 -6.89 -4.73
CA LEU A 190 -18.52 -7.20 -4.67
C LEU A 190 -19.31 -6.51 -5.78
N ARG A 191 -19.00 -5.24 -6.07
CA ARG A 191 -19.60 -4.50 -7.18
C ARG A 191 -19.26 -5.14 -8.53
N ALA A 192 -18.00 -5.51 -8.74
CA ALA A 192 -17.57 -6.19 -9.96
C ALA A 192 -18.27 -7.55 -10.13
N LYS A 193 -18.43 -8.33 -9.05
CA LYS A 193 -19.19 -9.57 -9.09
C LYS A 193 -20.65 -9.32 -9.48
N ALA A 194 -21.32 -8.34 -8.88
CA ALA A 194 -22.71 -8.00 -9.22
C ALA A 194 -22.87 -7.57 -10.69
N LEU A 195 -21.91 -6.80 -11.21
CA LEU A 195 -21.87 -6.42 -12.63
C LEU A 195 -21.70 -7.65 -13.54
N PHE A 196 -20.88 -8.62 -13.13
CA PHE A 196 -20.69 -9.85 -13.88
C PHE A 196 -21.95 -10.72 -13.91
N GLU A 197 -22.66 -10.87 -12.79
CA GLU A 197 -23.95 -11.57 -12.75
C GLU A 197 -25.01 -10.85 -13.62
N ARG A 198 -25.04 -9.51 -13.58
CA ARG A 198 -25.91 -8.71 -14.44
C ARG A 198 -25.60 -8.95 -15.92
N ARG A 199 -24.31 -9.01 -16.29
CA ARG A 199 -23.87 -9.32 -17.65
C ARG A 199 -24.39 -10.68 -18.10
N ALA A 200 -24.29 -11.71 -17.27
CA ALA A 200 -24.78 -13.06 -17.58
C ALA A 200 -26.27 -13.04 -17.94
N VAL A 201 -27.10 -12.42 -17.09
CA VAL A 201 -28.55 -12.30 -17.35
C VAL A 201 -28.84 -11.52 -18.64
N LEU A 202 -28.10 -10.44 -18.92
CA LEU A 202 -28.28 -9.68 -20.15
C LEU A 202 -27.87 -10.45 -21.41
N LEU A 203 -26.88 -11.34 -21.31
CA LEU A 203 -26.52 -12.24 -22.41
C LEU A 203 -27.61 -13.27 -22.69
N ASP A 204 -28.18 -13.89 -21.66
CA ASP A 204 -29.29 -14.83 -21.81
C ASP A 204 -30.49 -14.16 -22.51
N LEU A 205 -30.74 -12.88 -22.22
CA LEU A 205 -31.79 -12.09 -22.87
C LEU A 205 -31.49 -11.70 -24.32
N VAL A 206 -30.22 -11.73 -24.74
CA VAL A 206 -29.79 -11.48 -26.12
C VAL A 206 -29.75 -12.77 -26.92
N GLU A 207 -29.34 -13.89 -26.31
CA GLU A 207 -29.26 -15.23 -26.93
C GLU A 207 -30.63 -15.95 -26.98
N GLY A 208 -31.58 -15.59 -26.10
CA GLY A 208 -32.96 -16.09 -26.12
C GLY A 208 -33.82 -15.59 -27.28
N LYS A 209 -33.21 -15.20 -28.40
CA LYS A 209 -33.83 -14.85 -29.68
C LYS A 209 -33.18 -15.61 -30.83
#